data_AF-A0A6A7G4H8-F1
#
_entry.id   AF-A0A6A7G4H8-F1
#
_cell.length_a   1.000
_cell.length_b   1.000
_cell.length_c   1.000
_cell.angle_alpha   90.00
_cell.angle_beta   90.00
_cell.angle_gamma   90.00
#
_symmetry.space_group_name_H-M   'P 1'
#
loop_
_entity.id
_entity.type
_entity.pdbx_description
1 polymer ?
#
loop_
_entity_poly.entity_id
_entity_poly.type
_entity_poly.pdbx_seq_one_letter_code
_entity_poly.pdbx_strand_id
1 'polypeptide(L)'
;MSASPIQQMWHLSLILMLSSSSLARSTDGNAEKYSWSKGTWGVCWSEEGCGPGIEERTVWCADVLARTVPPELCTPTQKPPDTRHCYTTCQGGTWQPGPWSSCQVESPPSSGRSDGICHGTQFRNVSCLTQMSDNVPPLPCSGPEPA
;
A
#
# COMPACT_ATOMS: atom_id res chain seq x y z
N MET A 1 -11.70 -25.62 77.21
CA MET A 1 -11.86 -24.35 76.47
C MET A 1 -12.64 -24.68 75.19
N SER A 2 -13.97 -24.61 75.26
CA SER A 2 -14.86 -24.97 74.15
C SER A 2 -15.04 -23.76 73.22
N ALA A 3 -14.56 -23.87 71.99
CA ALA A 3 -14.77 -22.85 70.98
C ALA A 3 -16.23 -22.90 70.49
N SER A 4 -16.92 -21.75 70.48
CA SER A 4 -18.31 -21.60 70.08
C SER A 4 -18.53 -21.94 68.60
N PRO A 5 -19.56 -22.75 68.24
CA PRO A 5 -19.78 -23.27 66.89
C PRO A 5 -20.11 -22.19 65.83
N ILE A 6 -20.42 -20.97 66.27
CA ILE A 6 -20.78 -19.84 65.40
C ILE A 6 -19.55 -19.27 64.68
N GLN A 7 -18.34 -19.52 65.21
CA GLN A 7 -17.08 -19.11 64.56
C GLN A 7 -16.57 -20.09 63.48
N GLN A 8 -17.26 -21.19 63.16
CA GLN A 8 -16.87 -22.03 62.03
C GLN A 8 -17.65 -21.70 60.74
N MET A 9 -18.76 -20.98 60.85
CA MET A 9 -19.63 -20.70 59.70
C MET A 9 -19.15 -19.54 58.82
N TRP A 10 -18.43 -18.56 59.37
CA TRP A 10 -17.88 -17.44 58.58
C TRP A 10 -16.70 -17.84 57.69
N HIS A 11 -15.92 -18.85 58.10
CA HIS A 11 -14.83 -19.38 57.29
C HIS A 11 -15.32 -20.15 56.05
N LEU A 12 -16.38 -20.95 56.19
CA LEU A 12 -16.96 -21.70 55.06
C LEU A 12 -17.60 -20.76 54.02
N SER A 13 -18.25 -19.68 54.47
CA SER A 13 -18.80 -18.64 53.59
C SER A 13 -17.72 -17.84 52.86
N LEU A 14 -16.56 -17.61 53.49
CA LEU A 14 -15.41 -16.93 52.84
C LEU A 14 -14.73 -17.83 51.81
N ILE A 15 -14.64 -19.14 52.07
CA ILE A 15 -14.05 -20.14 51.15
C ILE A 15 -14.91 -20.31 49.89
N LEU A 16 -16.25 -20.29 50.02
CA LEU A 16 -17.18 -20.31 48.87
C LEU A 16 -17.07 -19.08 47.96
N MET A 17 -16.63 -17.94 48.48
CA MET A 17 -16.42 -16.69 47.73
C MET A 17 -15.01 -16.58 47.12
N LEU A 18 -14.04 -17.39 47.57
CA LEU A 18 -12.67 -17.47 47.04
C LEU A 18 -12.49 -18.62 46.03
N SER A 19 -13.35 -19.65 46.07
CA SER A 19 -13.36 -20.73 45.08
C SER A 19 -13.97 -20.35 43.73
N SER A 20 -14.58 -19.17 43.62
CA SER A 20 -15.05 -18.59 42.36
C SER A 20 -13.90 -17.90 41.60
N SER A 21 -12.76 -18.57 41.49
CA SER A 21 -11.95 -18.41 40.28
C SER A 21 -12.74 -19.08 39.17
N SER A 22 -13.64 -18.31 38.55
CA SER A 22 -14.13 -18.63 37.23
C SER A 22 -12.87 -18.82 36.37
N LEU A 23 -12.47 -20.07 36.13
CA LEU A 23 -11.82 -20.36 34.86
C LEU A 23 -12.88 -19.90 33.85
N ALA A 24 -12.69 -18.70 33.31
CA ALA A 24 -13.29 -18.32 32.06
C ALA A 24 -12.85 -19.41 31.11
N ARG A 25 -13.71 -20.42 30.92
CA ARG A 25 -13.53 -21.45 29.93
C ARG A 25 -13.70 -20.70 28.62
N SER A 26 -12.58 -20.20 28.10
CA SER A 26 -12.51 -19.70 26.74
C SER A 26 -13.01 -20.86 25.88
N THR A 27 -14.21 -20.70 25.32
CA THR A 27 -14.77 -21.65 24.36
C THR A 27 -14.07 -21.53 23.00
N ASP A 28 -12.87 -20.98 22.95
CA ASP A 28 -12.06 -20.95 21.74
C ASP A 28 -11.09 -22.14 21.72
N GLY A 29 -11.63 -23.35 21.83
CA GLY A 29 -10.88 -24.58 21.47
C GLY A 29 -10.61 -24.68 19.96
N ASN A 30 -11.03 -23.67 19.19
CA ASN A 30 -10.91 -23.59 17.75
C ASN A 30 -9.63 -22.86 17.34
N ALA A 31 -9.27 -21.76 18.01
CA ALA A 31 -8.10 -20.93 17.74
C ALA A 31 -6.77 -21.62 18.06
N GLU A 32 -6.76 -22.58 18.99
CA GLU A 32 -5.58 -23.43 19.22
C GLU A 32 -5.36 -24.45 18.09
N LYS A 33 -6.39 -24.77 17.32
CA LYS A 33 -6.35 -25.80 16.28
C LYS A 33 -6.35 -25.25 14.85
N TYR A 34 -7.01 -24.11 14.64
CA TYR A 34 -7.15 -23.46 13.34
C TYR A 34 -6.92 -21.96 13.47
N SER A 35 -6.20 -21.41 12.49
CA SER A 35 -5.87 -19.99 12.46
C SER A 35 -5.94 -19.43 11.05
N TRP A 36 -6.23 -18.13 10.96
CA TRP A 36 -6.22 -17.44 9.68
C TRP A 36 -4.79 -17.26 9.16
N SER A 37 -4.58 -17.68 7.93
CA SER A 37 -3.36 -17.49 7.15
C SER A 37 -3.63 -16.53 5.99
N LYS A 38 -2.56 -15.89 5.50
CA LYS A 38 -2.64 -14.87 4.45
C LYS A 38 -1.47 -14.98 3.48
N GLY A 39 -1.76 -14.74 2.21
CA GLY A 39 -0.77 -14.71 1.14
C GLY A 39 -0.06 -13.36 1.05
N THR A 40 0.81 -13.24 0.07
CA THR A 40 1.34 -11.95 -0.37
C THR A 40 0.23 -11.12 -1.00
N TRP A 41 0.39 -9.80 -0.96
CA TRP A 41 -0.46 -8.91 -1.73
C TRP A 41 -0.22 -9.09 -3.23
N GLY A 42 -1.29 -9.03 -4.00
CA GLY A 42 -1.26 -9.01 -5.45
C GLY A 42 -0.77 -7.66 -5.99
N VAL A 43 -0.94 -7.46 -7.30
CA VAL A 43 -0.64 -6.19 -7.95
C VAL A 43 -1.64 -5.11 -7.53
N CYS A 44 -1.16 -3.87 -7.41
CA CYS A 44 -2.02 -2.72 -7.19
C CYS A 44 -2.81 -2.39 -8.45
N TRP A 45 -4.12 -2.65 -8.43
CA TRP A 45 -5.01 -2.32 -9.52
C TRP A 45 -5.59 -0.92 -9.32
N SER A 46 -5.37 -0.06 -10.30
CA SER A 46 -5.93 1.28 -10.37
C SER A 46 -6.74 1.42 -11.66
N GLU A 47 -7.90 2.05 -11.60
CA GLU A 47 -8.74 2.30 -12.77
C GLU A 47 -8.03 3.16 -13.82
N GLU A 48 -7.20 4.11 -13.37
CA GLU A 48 -6.39 4.96 -14.24
C GLU A 48 -5.06 4.27 -14.63
N GLY A 49 -4.82 3.04 -14.16
CA GLY A 49 -3.59 2.27 -14.34
C GLY A 49 -2.36 2.79 -13.58
N CYS A 50 -2.47 3.97 -12.97
CA CYS A 50 -1.55 4.51 -11.99
C CYS A 50 -2.32 5.37 -10.98
N GLY A 51 -1.70 5.74 -9.87
CA GLY A 51 -2.35 6.48 -8.79
C GLY A 51 -2.97 5.56 -7.75
N PRO A 52 -4.00 6.04 -7.02
CA PRO A 52 -4.70 5.26 -6.00
C PRO A 52 -5.33 4.00 -6.59
N GLY A 53 -5.25 2.90 -5.86
CA GLY A 53 -5.78 1.62 -6.29
C GLY A 53 -6.11 0.69 -5.13
N ILE A 54 -6.54 -0.52 -5.48
CA ILE A 54 -6.81 -1.62 -4.57
C ILE A 54 -5.94 -2.81 -4.94
N GLU A 55 -5.39 -3.46 -3.93
CA GLU A 55 -4.76 -4.76 -4.09
C GLU A 55 -5.41 -5.79 -3.18
N GLU A 56 -5.46 -7.03 -3.67
CA GLU A 56 -6.08 -8.15 -2.99
C GLU A 56 -5.03 -9.19 -2.60
N ARG A 57 -5.32 -9.98 -1.58
CA ARG A 57 -4.54 -11.17 -1.22
C ARG A 57 -5.46 -12.32 -0.88
N THR A 58 -4.93 -13.53 -1.01
CA THR A 58 -5.60 -14.71 -0.52
C THR A 58 -5.57 -14.74 1.01
N VAL A 59 -6.73 -15.00 1.63
CA VAL A 59 -6.89 -15.24 3.06
C VAL A 59 -7.62 -16.58 3.23
N TRP A 60 -7.07 -17.48 4.04
CA TRP A 60 -7.62 -18.82 4.24
C TRP A 60 -7.49 -19.29 5.67
N CYS A 61 -8.37 -20.19 6.09
CA CYS A 61 -8.26 -20.86 7.38
C CYS A 61 -7.35 -22.08 7.24
N ALA A 62 -6.42 -22.27 8.18
CA ALA A 62 -5.48 -23.37 8.16
C ALA A 62 -5.39 -24.10 9.51
N ASP A 63 -5.12 -25.40 9.47
CA ASP A 63 -4.82 -26.18 10.68
C ASP A 63 -3.37 -26.02 11.14
N VAL A 64 -3.01 -26.67 12.26
CA VAL A 64 -1.65 -26.68 12.82
C VAL A 64 -0.57 -27.27 11.88
N LEU A 65 -0.98 -27.99 10.83
CA LEU A 65 -0.10 -28.53 9.79
C LEU A 65 -0.08 -27.64 8.53
N ALA A 66 -0.59 -26.40 8.64
CA ALA A 66 -0.72 -25.43 7.56
C ALA A 66 -1.57 -25.89 6.36
N ARG A 67 -2.47 -26.85 6.56
CA ARG A 67 -3.40 -27.30 5.52
C ARG A 67 -4.63 -26.41 5.52
N THR A 68 -5.11 -26.04 4.34
CA THR A 68 -6.35 -25.27 4.20
C THR A 68 -7.55 -26.09 4.68
N VAL A 69 -8.36 -25.49 5.53
CA VAL A 69 -9.59 -26.07 6.09
C VAL A 69 -10.77 -25.12 5.84
N PRO A 70 -12.03 -25.56 6.06
CA PRO A 70 -13.19 -24.69 5.91
C PRO A 70 -13.10 -23.42 6.78
N PRO A 71 -13.45 -22.23 6.25
CA PRO A 71 -13.28 -20.95 6.93
C PRO A 71 -14.08 -20.82 8.24
N GLU A 72 -15.16 -21.59 8.39
CA GLU A 72 -16.02 -21.63 9.58
C GLU A 72 -15.30 -22.18 10.82
N LEU A 73 -14.19 -22.89 10.61
CA LEU A 73 -13.33 -23.38 11.69
C LEU A 73 -12.40 -22.30 12.25
N CYS A 74 -12.25 -21.16 11.58
CA CYS A 74 -11.50 -20.04 12.13
C CYS A 74 -12.44 -18.98 12.70
N THR A 75 -12.01 -18.32 13.79
CA THR A 75 -12.80 -17.27 14.44
C THR A 75 -12.97 -16.06 13.49
N PRO A 76 -14.20 -15.70 13.04
CA PRO A 76 -14.38 -14.70 11.99
C PRO A 76 -13.83 -13.31 12.33
N THR A 77 -13.86 -12.92 13.61
CA THR A 77 -13.32 -11.64 14.09
C THR A 77 -11.80 -11.54 13.99
N GLN A 78 -11.11 -12.67 13.81
CA GLN A 78 -9.66 -12.73 13.60
C GLN A 78 -9.28 -12.77 12.11
N LYS A 79 -10.26 -12.78 11.18
CA LYS A 79 -9.99 -12.82 9.75
C LYS A 79 -9.22 -11.54 9.35
N PRO A 80 -8.00 -11.66 8.81
CA PRO A 80 -7.27 -10.51 8.33
C PRO A 80 -7.93 -9.95 7.05
N PRO A 81 -7.70 -8.66 6.72
CA PRO A 81 -8.25 -8.07 5.51
C PRO A 81 -7.71 -8.78 4.27
N ASP A 82 -8.57 -9.06 3.31
CA ASP A 82 -8.25 -9.59 1.98
C ASP A 82 -8.00 -8.49 0.96
N THR A 83 -8.37 -7.25 1.25
CA THR A 83 -8.14 -6.07 0.40
C THR A 83 -7.46 -4.93 1.16
N ARG A 84 -6.69 -4.11 0.45
CA ARG A 84 -6.19 -2.82 0.98
C ARG A 84 -6.03 -1.77 -0.11
N HIS A 85 -5.98 -0.51 0.31
CA HIS A 85 -5.59 0.59 -0.55
C HIS A 85 -4.08 0.54 -0.85
N CYS A 86 -3.73 0.88 -2.08
CA CYS A 86 -2.37 0.94 -2.58
C CYS A 86 -2.22 2.15 -3.52
N TYR A 87 -0.99 2.41 -3.96
CA TYR A 87 -0.68 3.49 -4.90
C TYR A 87 0.36 3.03 -5.91
N THR A 88 0.06 3.17 -7.20
CA THR A 88 0.98 2.91 -8.30
C THR A 88 1.56 4.23 -8.80
N THR A 89 2.87 4.31 -9.01
CA THR A 89 3.48 5.56 -9.49
C THR A 89 3.10 5.84 -10.94
N CYS A 90 2.57 7.03 -11.19
CA CYS A 90 2.30 7.54 -12.52
C CYS A 90 3.61 7.97 -13.20
N GLN A 91 4.05 7.25 -14.23
CA GLN A 91 5.15 7.68 -15.08
C GLN A 91 4.62 8.70 -16.09
N GLY A 92 4.84 9.99 -15.80
CA GLY A 92 4.44 11.08 -16.66
C GLY A 92 5.17 11.11 -18.00
N GLY A 93 4.70 11.98 -18.91
CA GLY A 93 5.45 12.29 -20.13
C GLY A 93 6.80 12.93 -19.82
N THR A 94 7.80 12.65 -20.66
CA THR A 94 9.13 13.25 -20.58
C THR A 94 9.32 14.27 -21.71
N TRP A 95 9.74 15.49 -21.36
CA TRP A 95 10.12 16.50 -22.35
C TRP A 95 11.35 16.06 -23.14
N GLN A 96 11.27 16.11 -24.46
CA GLN A 96 12.35 15.80 -25.38
C GLN A 96 12.60 16.99 -26.29
N PRO A 97 13.68 17.76 -26.05
CA PRO A 97 14.05 18.84 -26.93
C PRO A 97 14.67 18.31 -28.23
N GLY A 98 14.21 18.87 -29.34
CA GLY A 98 14.81 18.66 -30.65
C GLY A 98 16.08 19.50 -30.87
N PRO A 99 16.69 19.40 -32.06
CA PRO A 99 17.86 20.19 -32.40
C PRO A 99 17.55 21.69 -32.47
N TRP A 100 18.53 22.52 -32.11
CA TRP A 100 18.46 23.98 -32.26
C TRP A 100 18.42 24.39 -33.73
N SER A 101 17.66 25.44 -34.03
CA SER A 101 17.66 26.11 -35.33
C SER A 101 19.01 26.78 -35.60
N SER A 102 19.25 27.13 -36.86
CA SER A 102 20.34 28.05 -37.21
C SER A 102 20.18 29.39 -36.47
N CYS A 103 21.30 30.03 -36.14
CA CYS A 103 21.33 31.35 -35.50
C CYS A 103 20.67 32.40 -36.42
N GLN A 104 19.57 33.00 -35.95
CA GLN A 104 18.92 34.10 -36.65
C GLN A 104 19.43 35.43 -36.09
N VAL A 105 20.11 36.20 -36.94
CA VAL A 105 20.63 37.53 -36.63
C VAL A 105 19.88 38.57 -37.46
N GLU A 106 19.18 39.50 -36.80
CA GLU A 106 18.42 40.56 -37.45
C GLU A 106 19.32 41.61 -38.13
N SER A 107 20.61 41.63 -37.80
CA SER A 107 21.61 42.47 -38.46
C SER A 107 22.93 41.72 -38.66
N PRO A 108 23.61 41.90 -39.81
CA PRO A 108 24.90 41.27 -40.06
C PRO A 108 25.98 41.83 -39.10
N PRO A 109 26.89 40.99 -38.58
CA PRO A 109 27.95 41.45 -37.70
C PRO A 109 28.87 42.44 -38.43
N SER A 110 29.18 43.56 -37.76
CA SER A 110 30.07 44.63 -38.28
C SER A 110 31.52 44.19 -38.44
N SER A 111 31.90 43.08 -37.79
CA SER A 111 33.21 42.44 -37.91
C SER A 111 32.99 41.01 -38.36
N GLY A 112 33.36 40.69 -39.61
CA GLY A 112 33.14 39.39 -40.23
C GLY A 112 33.99 38.24 -39.65
N ARG A 113 34.11 38.13 -38.32
CA ARG A 113 34.74 37.02 -37.62
C ARG A 113 33.66 36.13 -37.00
N SER A 114 33.65 34.87 -37.40
CA SER A 114 32.80 33.85 -36.79
C SER A 114 33.55 33.19 -35.64
N ASP A 115 33.42 33.73 -34.44
CA ASP A 115 34.05 33.15 -33.24
C ASP A 115 33.28 31.90 -32.72
N GLY A 116 32.35 31.36 -33.51
CA GLY A 116 31.50 30.22 -33.15
C GLY A 116 30.38 30.55 -32.16
N ILE A 117 30.24 31.82 -31.78
CA ILE A 117 29.24 32.32 -30.81
C ILE A 117 28.06 32.92 -31.57
N CYS A 118 26.84 32.48 -31.22
CA CYS A 118 25.61 33.07 -31.76
C CYS A 118 25.28 34.36 -31.01
N HIS A 119 25.28 35.49 -31.74
CA HIS A 119 24.82 36.80 -31.26
C HIS A 119 23.38 37.09 -31.75
N GLY A 120 22.51 36.10 -31.69
CA GLY A 120 21.15 36.16 -32.20
C GLY A 120 20.24 35.16 -31.50
N THR A 121 19.04 34.94 -32.03
CA THR A 121 18.06 34.05 -31.42
C THR A 121 18.09 32.68 -32.11
N GLN A 122 17.96 31.63 -31.31
CA GLN A 122 17.74 30.26 -31.77
C GLN A 122 16.45 29.72 -31.16
N PHE A 123 15.78 28.87 -31.92
CA PHE A 123 14.55 28.20 -31.50
C PHE A 123 14.75 26.70 -31.65
N ARG A 124 14.04 25.90 -30.86
CA ARG A 124 13.95 24.45 -31.06
C ARG A 124 12.55 23.98 -30.79
N ASN A 125 12.18 22.87 -31.42
CA ASN A 125 10.94 22.19 -31.09
C ASN A 125 11.15 21.35 -29.84
N VAL A 126 10.17 21.34 -28.94
CA VAL A 126 10.16 20.44 -27.79
C VAL A 126 8.93 19.54 -27.92
N SER A 127 9.14 18.24 -27.78
CA SER A 127 8.07 17.25 -27.86
C SER A 127 7.87 16.58 -26.51
N CYS A 128 6.61 16.37 -26.13
CA CYS A 128 6.27 15.58 -24.96
C CYS A 128 6.15 14.11 -25.36
N LEU A 129 7.07 13.26 -24.91
CA LEU A 129 6.97 11.81 -25.13
C LEU A 129 6.24 11.17 -23.95
N THR A 130 5.08 10.60 -24.22
CA THR A 130 4.27 9.85 -23.26
C THR A 130 4.39 8.35 -23.52
N GLN A 131 4.35 7.52 -22.48
CA GLN A 131 4.25 6.08 -22.68
C GLN A 131 2.78 5.71 -22.90
N MET A 132 2.42 5.34 -24.13
CA MET A 132 1.14 4.68 -24.41
C MET A 132 1.22 3.24 -23.87
N SER A 133 0.56 2.97 -22.75
CA SER A 133 0.25 1.59 -22.35
C SER A 133 -1.18 1.28 -22.77
N ASP A 134 -1.45 0.04 -23.19
CA ASP A 134 -2.74 -0.39 -23.77
C ASP A 134 -3.96 -0.15 -22.86
N ASN A 135 -3.75 0.21 -21.60
CA ASN A 135 -4.80 0.47 -20.61
C ASN A 135 -4.63 1.78 -19.83
N VAL A 136 -3.71 2.68 -20.22
CA VAL A 136 -3.43 3.93 -19.48
C VAL A 136 -3.48 5.13 -20.42
N PRO A 137 -4.35 6.13 -20.16
CA PRO A 137 -4.31 7.40 -20.89
C PRO A 137 -2.91 8.03 -20.77
N PRO A 138 -2.31 8.52 -21.87
CA PRO A 138 -0.97 9.11 -21.83
C PRO A 138 -0.95 10.31 -20.89
N LEU A 139 -0.12 10.23 -19.85
CA LEU A 139 0.01 11.31 -18.87
C LEU A 139 0.76 12.51 -19.47
N PRO A 140 0.31 13.75 -19.18
CA PRO A 140 0.97 14.95 -19.70
C PRO A 140 2.38 15.10 -19.14
N CYS A 141 3.24 15.81 -19.88
CA CYS A 141 4.54 16.21 -19.36
C CYS A 141 4.38 17.15 -18.17
N SER A 142 5.16 16.90 -17.13
CA SER A 142 5.14 17.68 -15.90
C SER A 142 6.28 18.70 -15.88
N GLY A 143 6.01 19.91 -15.41
CA GLY A 143 7.01 20.98 -15.29
C GLY A 143 7.14 21.86 -16.54
N PRO A 144 7.94 22.94 -16.46
CA PRO A 144 8.08 23.90 -17.54
C PRO A 144 8.77 23.27 -18.77
N GLU A 145 8.32 23.67 -19.95
CA GLU A 145 8.91 23.24 -21.21
C GLU A 145 10.37 23.74 -21.31
N PRO A 146 11.35 22.87 -21.57
CA PRO A 146 12.76 23.25 -21.64
C PRO A 146 13.07 24.08 -22.88
N ALA A 147 13.57 25.30 -22.70
CA ALA A 147 13.96 26.25 -23.75
C ALA A 147 14.83 25.64 -24.84
#